data_AF-A0A6N9V0X8-F1
#
_entry.id   AF-A0A6N9V0X8-F1
#
_cell.length_a   1.000
_cell.length_b   1.000
_cell.length_c   1.000
_cell.angle_alpha   90.00
_cell.angle_beta   90.00
_cell.angle_gamma   90.00
#
_symmetry.space_group_name_H-M   'P 1'
#
loop_
_entity.id
_entity.type
_entity.pdbx_description
1 polymer ?
#
loop_
_entity_poly.entity_id
_entity_poly.type
_entity_poly.pdbx_seq_one_letter_code
_entity_poly.pdbx_strand_id
1 'polypeptide(L)'
;SGAGTAFDAEQAPVGAQDVTFDKGEIEQIVTDQVGSSALFASRFRECAARALLLPRRSPGKRTPLWQQRQRASQLLQVASEFGSFPIVLEAVR
;
A
#
# COMPACT_ATOMS: atom_id res chain seq x y z
N SER A 1 4.11 46.52 -16.21
CA SER A 1 2.96 46.16 -15.37
C SER A 1 3.02 44.67 -15.06
N GLY A 2 3.45 44.32 -13.84
CA GLY A 2 3.49 42.94 -13.36
C GLY A 2 2.15 42.57 -12.73
N ALA A 3 1.53 41.50 -13.22
CA ALA A 3 0.36 40.91 -12.59
C ALA A 3 0.83 39.69 -11.78
N GLY A 4 0.89 39.85 -10.47
CA GLY A 4 1.11 38.75 -9.54
C GLY A 4 -0.13 37.89 -9.45
N THR A 5 -0.02 36.62 -9.84
CA THR A 5 -0.97 35.59 -9.46
C THR A 5 -0.70 35.24 -8.01
N ALA A 6 -1.47 35.82 -7.09
CA ALA A 6 -1.49 35.39 -5.71
C ALA A 6 -1.99 33.95 -5.67
N PHE A 7 -1.06 33.00 -5.51
CA PHE A 7 -1.39 31.64 -5.14
C PHE A 7 -1.80 31.69 -3.66
N ASP A 8 -3.09 31.59 -3.42
CA ASP A 8 -3.67 31.53 -2.08
C ASP A 8 -3.17 30.25 -1.39
N ALA A 9 -2.27 30.39 -0.42
CA ALA A 9 -1.56 29.30 0.24
C ALA A 9 -2.43 28.53 1.25
N GLU A 10 -3.70 28.92 1.41
CA GLU A 10 -4.63 28.33 2.37
C GLU A 10 -5.56 27.26 1.75
N GLN A 11 -5.54 27.10 0.42
CA GLN A 11 -6.21 26.00 -0.26
C GLN A 11 -5.20 24.89 -0.52
N ALA A 12 -5.22 23.82 0.29
CA ALA A 12 -4.47 22.61 -0.04
C ALA A 12 -4.87 22.19 -1.49
N PRO A 13 -3.91 22.00 -2.42
CA PRO A 13 -4.18 21.84 -3.85
C PRO A 13 -4.93 20.54 -4.22
N VAL A 14 -5.29 19.74 -3.23
CA VAL A 14 -5.99 18.46 -3.33
C VAL A 14 -6.97 18.40 -2.17
N GLY A 15 -8.27 18.36 -2.48
CA GLY A 15 -9.31 18.14 -1.48
C GLY A 15 -9.32 16.67 -1.05
N ALA A 16 -9.84 16.36 0.14
CA ALA A 16 -10.05 14.97 0.57
C ALA A 16 -10.91 14.18 -0.46
N GLN A 17 -11.75 14.89 -1.21
CA GLN A 17 -12.52 14.36 -2.34
C GLN A 17 -11.70 13.97 -3.57
N ASP A 18 -10.49 14.51 -3.77
CA ASP A 18 -9.59 14.16 -4.88
C ASP A 18 -8.71 12.93 -4.57
N VAL A 19 -8.78 12.44 -3.33
CA VAL A 19 -8.17 11.18 -2.87
C VAL A 19 -9.21 10.05 -2.80
N THR A 20 -10.49 10.35 -3.00
CA THR A 20 -11.56 9.35 -3.17
C THR A 20 -11.50 8.75 -4.57
N PHE A 21 -10.52 7.90 -4.78
CA PHE A 21 -10.60 6.95 -5.87
C PHE A 21 -11.66 5.90 -5.51
N ASP A 22 -12.52 5.53 -6.46
CA ASP A 22 -13.54 4.50 -6.21
C ASP A 22 -12.85 3.17 -5.92
N LYS A 23 -13.21 2.55 -4.79
CA LYS A 23 -12.45 1.44 -4.19
C LYS A 23 -12.32 0.26 -5.16
N GLY A 24 -13.33 0.05 -6.02
CA GLY A 24 -13.32 -0.98 -7.06
C GLY A 24 -12.44 -0.67 -8.28
N GLU A 25 -12.20 0.60 -8.60
CA GLU A 25 -11.39 1.02 -9.76
C GLU A 25 -9.89 1.08 -9.40
N ILE A 26 -9.59 1.41 -8.13
CA ILE A 26 -8.24 1.30 -7.58
C ILE A 26 -7.77 -0.16 -7.59
N GLU A 27 -8.63 -1.13 -7.30
CA GLU A 27 -8.24 -2.53 -7.09
C GLU A 27 -7.50 -3.15 -8.30
N GLN A 28 -7.98 -2.92 -9.53
CA GLN A 28 -7.30 -3.42 -10.74
C GLN A 28 -6.05 -2.61 -11.09
N ILE A 29 -6.11 -1.28 -10.99
CA ILE A 29 -4.97 -0.40 -11.30
C ILE A 29 -3.84 -0.61 -10.27
N VAL A 30 -4.18 -0.88 -9.01
CA VAL A 30 -3.22 -1.21 -7.95
C VAL A 30 -2.59 -2.57 -8.20
N THR A 31 -3.40 -3.56 -8.56
CA THR A 31 -2.90 -4.91 -8.85
C THR A 31 -1.85 -4.92 -9.97
N ASP A 32 -2.06 -4.14 -11.03
CA ASP A 32 -1.14 -4.07 -12.19
C ASP A 32 0.09 -3.16 -11.97
N GLN A 33 -0.05 -2.03 -11.28
CA GLN A 33 1.03 -1.03 -11.16
C GLN A 33 1.81 -1.12 -9.83
N VAL A 34 1.29 -1.80 -8.82
CA VAL A 34 1.75 -1.63 -7.43
C VAL A 34 2.60 -2.80 -6.94
N GLY A 35 2.64 -3.91 -7.69
CA GLY A 35 3.77 -4.85 -7.62
C GLY A 35 5.14 -4.15 -7.79
N SER A 36 5.17 -3.00 -8.48
CA SER A 36 6.34 -2.12 -8.67
C SER A 36 6.48 -0.98 -7.66
N SER A 37 5.48 -0.71 -6.81
CA SER A 37 5.54 0.41 -5.85
C SER A 37 6.19 0.00 -4.53
N ALA A 38 7.32 0.64 -4.21
CA ALA A 38 8.03 0.38 -2.96
C ALA A 38 7.21 0.71 -1.70
N LEU A 39 6.34 1.73 -1.77
CA LEU A 39 5.52 2.18 -0.64
C LEU A 39 4.46 1.13 -0.26
N PHE A 40 3.69 0.67 -1.25
CA PHE A 40 2.69 -0.35 -1.03
C PHE A 40 3.32 -1.67 -0.61
N ALA A 41 4.41 -2.11 -1.25
CA ALA A 41 5.11 -3.33 -0.83
C ALA A 41 5.58 -3.24 0.63
N SER A 42 5.93 -2.04 1.10
CA SER A 42 6.26 -1.80 2.51
C SER A 42 5.02 -1.86 3.42
N ARG A 43 3.92 -1.19 3.05
CA ARG A 43 2.64 -1.21 3.79
C ARG A 43 2.04 -2.60 3.87
N PHE A 44 1.98 -3.31 2.75
CA PHE A 44 1.51 -4.69 2.69
C PHE A 44 2.33 -5.60 3.62
N ARG A 45 3.67 -5.50 3.59
CA ARG A 45 4.55 -6.26 4.50
C ARG A 45 4.28 -5.91 5.97
N GLU A 46 4.05 -4.64 6.28
CA GLU A 46 3.73 -4.18 7.64
C GLU A 46 2.41 -4.76 8.13
N CYS A 47 1.34 -4.61 7.34
CA CYS A 47 0.00 -5.12 7.65
C CYS A 47 0.00 -6.64 7.77
N ALA A 48 0.64 -7.36 6.84
CA ALA A 48 0.77 -8.82 6.88
C ALA A 48 1.56 -9.32 8.09
N ALA A 49 2.65 -8.62 8.46
CA ALA A 49 3.44 -8.96 9.65
C ALA A 49 2.67 -8.71 10.94
N ARG A 50 1.90 -7.60 11.01
CA ARG A 50 1.05 -7.25 12.16
C ARG A 50 -0.10 -8.25 12.32
N ALA A 51 -0.69 -8.69 11.22
CA ALA A 51 -1.75 -9.69 11.20
C ALA A 51 -1.25 -11.13 11.43
N LEU A 52 0.06 -11.33 11.68
CA LEU A 52 0.70 -12.64 11.90
C LEU A 52 0.52 -13.63 10.73
N LEU A 53 0.31 -13.12 9.52
CA LEU A 53 0.13 -13.95 8.31
C LEU A 53 1.44 -14.44 7.71
N LEU A 54 2.57 -13.82 8.10
CA LEU A 54 3.90 -14.23 7.65
C LEU A 54 4.43 -15.37 8.54
N PRO A 55 4.65 -16.59 8.00
CA PRO A 55 5.10 -17.73 8.80
C PRO A 55 6.44 -17.46 9.48
N ARG A 56 6.52 -17.69 10.79
CA ARG A 56 7.74 -17.52 11.58
C ARG A 56 8.45 -18.86 11.75
N ARG A 57 9.73 -18.93 11.33
CA ARG A 57 10.56 -20.14 11.43
C ARG A 57 10.97 -20.48 12.87
N SER A 58 11.03 -19.50 13.77
CA SER A 58 11.34 -19.70 15.18
C SER A 58 10.51 -18.73 16.05
N PRO A 59 9.58 -19.22 16.88
CA PRO A 59 8.90 -18.38 17.84
C PRO A 59 9.93 -17.75 18.80
N GLY A 60 9.76 -16.48 19.15
CA GLY A 60 10.68 -15.75 20.02
C GLY A 60 11.89 -15.09 19.35
N LYS A 61 12.23 -15.44 18.09
CA LYS A 61 13.28 -14.73 17.32
C LYS A 61 12.67 -13.77 16.30
N ARG A 62 13.33 -12.63 16.07
CA ARG A 62 12.99 -11.72 14.97
C ARG A 62 13.29 -12.41 13.64
N THR A 63 12.33 -12.37 12.71
CA THR A 63 12.54 -12.87 11.33
C THR A 63 13.53 -11.94 10.63
N PRO A 64 14.55 -12.46 9.92
CA PRO A 64 15.46 -11.60 9.18
C PRO A 64 14.69 -10.85 8.06
N LEU A 65 15.04 -9.58 7.85
CA LEU A 65 14.28 -8.69 6.96
C LEU A 65 14.14 -9.24 5.53
N TRP A 66 15.21 -9.86 4.99
CA TRP A 66 15.18 -10.46 3.65
C TRP A 66 14.12 -11.56 3.53
N GLN A 67 13.95 -12.39 4.57
CA GLN A 67 12.96 -13.47 4.57
C GLN A 67 11.55 -12.89 4.72
N GLN A 68 11.40 -11.84 5.53
CA GLN A 68 10.13 -11.13 5.65
C GLN A 68 9.70 -10.49 4.33
N ARG A 69 10.66 -9.92 3.57
CA ARG A 69 10.42 -9.38 2.23
C ARG A 69 10.01 -10.47 1.24
N GLN A 70 10.75 -11.58 1.20
CA GLN A 70 10.44 -12.71 0.31
C GLN A 70 9.05 -13.27 0.58
N ARG A 71 8.69 -13.48 1.85
CA ARG A 71 7.37 -14.02 2.23
C ARG A 71 6.24 -13.05 1.94
N ALA A 72 6.43 -11.76 2.22
CA ALA A 72 5.43 -10.76 1.88
C ALA A 72 5.22 -10.65 0.37
N SER A 73 6.29 -10.75 -0.44
CA SER A 73 6.17 -10.77 -1.90
C SER A 73 5.42 -12.01 -2.40
N GLN A 74 5.71 -13.20 -1.86
CA GLN A 74 4.98 -14.43 -2.19
C GLN A 74 3.50 -14.35 -1.81
N LEU A 75 3.19 -13.80 -0.64
CA LEU A 75 1.81 -13.58 -0.21
C LEU A 75 1.10 -12.57 -1.12
N LEU A 76 1.80 -11.50 -1.50
CA LEU A 76 1.24 -10.48 -2.40
C LEU A 76 0.91 -11.04 -3.77
N GLN A 77 1.76 -11.90 -4.35
CA GLN A 77 1.50 -12.54 -5.65
C GLN A 77 0.18 -13.30 -5.69
N VAL A 78 -0.19 -13.96 -4.59
CA VAL A 78 -1.47 -14.67 -4.50
C VAL A 78 -2.59 -13.72 -4.11
N ALA A 79 -2.36 -12.83 -3.15
CA ALA A 79 -3.36 -11.89 -2.66
C ALA A 79 -3.82 -10.90 -3.73
N SER A 80 -2.98 -10.57 -4.69
CA SER A 80 -3.33 -9.71 -5.83
C SER A 80 -4.39 -10.32 -6.74
N GLU A 81 -4.52 -11.66 -6.75
CA GLU A 81 -5.61 -12.33 -7.47
C GLU A 81 -6.97 -12.18 -6.76
N PHE A 82 -6.96 -11.70 -5.51
CA PHE A 82 -8.13 -11.50 -4.65
C PHE A 82 -8.21 -10.04 -4.20
N GLY A 83 -8.79 -9.16 -5.04
CA GLY A 83 -8.92 -7.71 -4.75
C GLY A 83 -9.57 -7.37 -3.40
N SER A 84 -10.44 -8.25 -2.90
CA SER A 84 -11.10 -8.11 -1.60
C SER A 84 -10.27 -8.58 -0.39
N PHE A 85 -9.01 -9.00 -0.59
CA PHE A 85 -8.17 -9.47 0.50
C PHE A 85 -7.92 -8.33 1.52
N PRO A 86 -8.25 -8.51 2.82
CA PRO A 86 -8.22 -7.41 3.78
C PRO A 86 -6.87 -6.71 3.89
N ILE A 87 -5.77 -7.45 3.76
CA ILE A 87 -4.42 -6.87 3.87
C ILE A 87 -4.06 -6.01 2.66
N VAL A 88 -4.59 -6.34 1.47
CA VAL A 88 -4.45 -5.48 0.28
C VAL A 88 -5.21 -4.18 0.50
N LEU A 89 -6.48 -4.27 0.92
CA LEU A 89 -7.32 -3.10 1.19
C LEU A 89 -6.73 -2.18 2.27
N GLU A 90 -6.17 -2.74 3.35
CA GLU A 90 -5.50 -1.98 4.40
C GLU A 90 -4.16 -1.39 3.95
N ALA A 91 -3.50 -1.95 2.94
CA ALA A 91 -2.24 -1.41 2.41
C ALA A 91 -2.46 -0.23 1.43
N VAL A 92 -3.67 -0.07 0.90
CA VAL A 92 -4.10 1.03 0.02
C VAL A 92 -4.71 2.20 0.80
N ARG A 93 -5.19 1.96 2.03
CA ARG A 93 -5.73 3.00 2.92
C ARG A 93 -4.66 3.96 3.41
#